data_AF-A0AAW8W567-F1
#
_entry.id   AF-A0AAW8W567-F1
#
_cell.length_a   1.000
_cell.length_b   1.000
_cell.length_c   1.000
_cell.angle_alpha   90.00
_cell.angle_beta   90.00
_cell.angle_gamma   90.00
#
_symmetry.space_group_name_H-M   'P 1'
#
loop_
_entity.id
_entity.type
_entity.pdbx_description
1 polymer ?
#
loop_
_entity_poly.entity_id
_entity_poly.type
_entity_poly.pdbx_seq_one_letter_code
_entity_poly.pdbx_strand_id
1 'polypeptide(L)'
;MNTQDKITFDDLGFAQLQAVVEKVLSTAYANGIIAYNATTKAADYSVTADKYADLSVEDIKNRQYNGIHWSYTPADAVHGMKVGGTLDFPY
;
A
#
# COMPACT_ATOMS: atom_id res chain seq x y z
N MET A 1 -11.60 9.64 18.82
CA MET A 1 -11.80 8.24 19.22
C MET A 1 -11.79 7.42 17.95
N ASN A 2 -10.81 6.53 17.78
CA ASN A 2 -10.79 5.63 16.62
C ASN A 2 -11.82 4.53 16.91
N THR A 3 -12.96 4.57 16.20
CA THR A 3 -14.08 3.64 16.36
C THR A 3 -13.93 2.37 15.52
N GLN A 4 -12.76 2.17 14.91
CA GLN A 4 -12.45 0.97 14.13
C GLN A 4 -11.94 -0.12 15.08
N ASP A 5 -12.46 -1.34 14.91
CA ASP A 5 -11.88 -2.53 15.52
C ASP A 5 -10.37 -2.62 15.18
N LYS A 6 -9.59 -3.15 16.12
CA LYS A 6 -8.15 -3.38 15.88
C LYS A 6 -8.00 -4.21 14.61
N ILE A 7 -7.16 -3.77 13.68
CA ILE A 7 -6.81 -4.56 12.50
C ILE A 7 -6.23 -5.89 12.98
N THR A 8 -6.83 -6.97 12.51
CA THR A 8 -6.43 -8.32 12.90
C THR A 8 -5.13 -8.71 12.20
N PHE A 9 -4.30 -9.52 12.85
CA PHE A 9 -3.03 -9.97 12.26
C PHE A 9 -3.26 -11.24 11.44
N ASP A 10 -4.02 -11.09 10.36
CA ASP A 10 -4.36 -12.13 9.39
C ASP A 10 -4.66 -11.50 8.03
N ASP A 11 -4.93 -12.33 7.02
CA ASP A 11 -5.15 -11.91 5.64
C ASP A 11 -6.26 -10.83 5.50
N LEU A 12 -7.30 -10.84 6.35
CA LEU A 12 -8.34 -9.81 6.34
C LEU A 12 -7.76 -8.45 6.76
N GLY A 13 -6.98 -8.43 7.83
CA GLY A 13 -6.35 -7.19 8.27
C GLY A 13 -5.27 -6.69 7.32
N PHE A 14 -4.52 -7.59 6.69
CA PHE A 14 -3.53 -7.22 5.67
C PHE A 14 -4.21 -6.63 4.42
N ALA A 15 -5.36 -7.17 4.01
CA ALA A 15 -6.17 -6.60 2.94
C ALA A 15 -6.72 -5.20 3.31
N GLN A 16 -7.10 -4.97 4.57
CA GLN A 16 -7.48 -3.64 5.03
C GLN A 16 -6.32 -2.64 4.93
N LEU A 17 -5.10 -3.05 5.29
CA LEU A 17 -3.92 -2.20 5.14
C LEU A 17 -3.59 -1.92 3.67
N GLN A 18 -3.68 -2.94 2.80
CA GLN A 18 -3.53 -2.78 1.35
C GLN A 18 -4.51 -1.75 0.79
N ALA A 19 -5.79 -1.84 1.17
CA ALA A 19 -6.83 -0.93 0.69
C ALA A 19 -6.55 0.54 1.07
N VAL A 20 -5.90 0.79 2.22
CA VAL A 20 -5.48 2.15 2.61
C VAL A 20 -4.38 2.67 1.67
N VAL A 21 -3.39 1.84 1.34
CA VAL A 21 -2.32 2.21 0.39
C VAL A 21 -2.87 2.45 -1.00
N GLU A 22 -3.78 1.59 -1.48
CA GLU A 22 -4.48 1.77 -2.76
C GLU A 22 -5.27 3.09 -2.79
N LYS A 23 -5.93 3.46 -1.70
CA LYS A 23 -6.65 4.74 -1.61
C LYS A 23 -5.71 5.94 -1.71
N VAL A 24 -4.52 5.88 -1.10
CA VAL A 24 -3.52 6.94 -1.19
C VAL A 24 -3.01 7.07 -2.63
N LEU A 25 -2.68 5.95 -3.30
CA LEU A 25 -2.22 5.96 -4.68
C LEU A 25 -3.32 6.41 -5.66
N SER A 26 -4.56 5.97 -5.44
CA SER A 26 -5.71 6.47 -6.20
C SER A 26 -5.90 7.97 -6.05
N THR A 27 -5.66 8.52 -4.85
CA THR A 27 -5.71 9.97 -4.62
C THR A 27 -4.56 10.68 -5.33
N ALA A 28 -3.37 10.10 -5.32
CA ALA A 28 -2.21 10.63 -6.06
C ALA A 28 -2.48 10.65 -7.58
N TYR A 29 -3.07 9.60 -8.13
CA TYR A 29 -3.52 9.58 -9.53
C TYR A 29 -4.55 10.67 -9.83
N ALA A 30 -5.57 10.83 -8.99
CA ALA A 30 -6.58 11.89 -9.15
C ALA A 30 -5.98 13.31 -9.12
N ASN A 31 -4.87 13.49 -8.39
CA ASN A 31 -4.12 14.75 -8.34
C ASN A 31 -3.09 14.91 -9.48
N GLY A 32 -3.07 13.99 -10.45
CA GLY A 32 -2.16 14.03 -11.61
C GLY A 32 -0.72 13.66 -11.29
N ILE A 33 -0.46 13.00 -10.17
CA ILE A 33 0.89 12.58 -9.75
C ILE A 33 1.30 11.27 -10.43
N ILE A 34 0.37 10.33 -10.56
CA ILE A 34 0.61 9.01 -11.17
C ILE A 34 0.19 9.05 -12.64
N ALA A 35 0.96 8.40 -13.51
CA ALA A 35 0.69 8.29 -14.93
C ALA A 35 -0.57 7.45 -15.21
N TYR A 36 -1.16 7.69 -16.37
CA TYR A 36 -2.20 6.80 -16.91
C TYR A 36 -1.56 5.72 -17.78
N ASN A 37 -1.87 4.46 -17.49
CA ASN A 37 -1.45 3.32 -18.30
C ASN A 37 -2.50 3.04 -19.39
N ALA A 38 -2.17 3.35 -20.64
CA ALA A 38 -3.08 3.17 -21.77
C ALA A 38 -3.41 1.69 -22.08
N THR A 39 -2.55 0.75 -21.66
CA THR A 39 -2.74 -0.69 -21.87
C THR A 39 -3.76 -1.25 -20.89
N THR A 40 -3.60 -0.96 -19.60
CA THR A 40 -4.51 -1.43 -18.54
C THR A 40 -5.75 -0.55 -18.39
N LYS A 41 -5.75 0.63 -19.02
CA LYS A 41 -6.76 1.68 -18.91
C LYS A 41 -6.99 2.18 -17.48
N ALA A 42 -5.94 2.16 -16.65
CA ALA A 42 -5.99 2.53 -15.24
C ALA A 42 -4.76 3.37 -14.85
N ALA A 43 -4.76 3.84 -13.60
CA ALA A 43 -3.58 4.47 -13.00
C ALA A 43 -2.39 3.49 -12.99
N ASP A 44 -1.20 3.97 -13.32
CA ASP A 44 0.00 3.12 -13.40
C ASP A 44 0.63 2.93 -12.01
N TYR A 45 -0.04 2.17 -11.16
CA TYR A 45 0.48 1.72 -9.88
C TYR A 45 0.15 0.24 -9.62
N SER A 46 0.94 -0.37 -8.75
CA SER A 46 0.71 -1.71 -8.24
C SER A 46 0.86 -1.71 -6.73
N VAL A 47 -0.03 -2.40 -6.04
CA VAL A 47 0.05 -2.69 -4.60
C VAL A 47 -0.14 -4.18 -4.43
N THR A 48 0.74 -4.81 -3.67
CA THR A 48 0.64 -6.20 -3.27
C THR A 48 0.80 -6.33 -1.77
N ALA A 49 0.15 -7.34 -1.21
CA ALA A 49 0.23 -7.71 0.18
C ALA A 49 0.59 -9.19 0.27
N ASP A 50 1.61 -9.51 1.05
CA ASP A 50 1.92 -10.90 1.40
C ASP A 50 0.80 -11.48 2.27
N LYS A 51 0.51 -12.76 2.08
CA LYS A 51 -0.43 -13.46 2.95
C LYS A 51 0.27 -13.85 4.24
N TYR A 52 -0.52 -14.12 5.27
CA TYR A 52 -0.03 -14.66 6.53
C TYR A 52 0.85 -15.91 6.34
N ALA A 53 0.47 -16.76 5.38
CA ALA A 53 1.22 -17.98 5.06
C ALA A 53 2.60 -17.72 4.42
N ASP A 54 2.83 -16.53 3.87
CA ASP A 54 4.06 -16.13 3.19
C ASP A 54 5.04 -15.41 4.16
N LEU A 55 4.59 -15.08 5.38
CA LEU A 55 5.40 -14.39 6.38
C LEU A 55 6.43 -15.33 7.03
N SER A 56 7.54 -14.75 7.48
CA SER A 56 8.54 -15.49 8.25
C SER A 56 7.99 -15.88 9.62
N VAL A 57 8.50 -16.98 10.18
CA VAL A 57 8.13 -17.44 11.53
C VAL A 57 8.45 -16.37 12.60
N GLU A 58 9.52 -15.60 12.39
CA GLU A 58 9.91 -14.51 13.29
C GLU A 58 8.91 -13.34 13.24
N ASP A 59 8.52 -12.93 12.04
CA ASP A 59 7.53 -11.86 11.82
C ASP A 59 6.16 -12.23 12.41
N ILE A 60 5.72 -13.48 12.23
CA ILE A 60 4.49 -14.01 12.82
C ILE A 60 4.57 -13.98 14.36
N LYS A 61 5.68 -14.46 14.92
CA LYS A 61 5.88 -14.51 16.38
C LYS A 61 5.86 -13.11 16.99
N ASN A 62 6.48 -12.14 16.33
CA ASN A 62 6.57 -10.76 16.79
C ASN A 62 5.36 -9.90 16.38
N ARG A 63 4.42 -10.47 15.60
CA ARG A 63 3.29 -9.75 14.98
C ARG A 63 3.73 -8.52 14.20
N GLN A 64 4.84 -8.65 13.49
CA GLN A 64 5.34 -7.61 12.59
C GLN A 64 4.87 -7.94 11.18
N TYR A 65 4.20 -6.97 10.53
CA TYR A 65 3.76 -7.13 9.15
C TYR A 65 4.48 -6.12 8.26
N ASN A 66 5.30 -6.65 7.36
CA ASN A 66 6.20 -5.96 6.44
C ASN A 66 5.94 -6.34 4.97
N GLY A 67 4.82 -7.01 4.68
CA GLY A 67 4.51 -7.58 3.37
C GLY A 67 3.76 -6.67 2.41
N ILE A 68 3.63 -5.36 2.70
CA ILE A 68 3.03 -4.42 1.74
C ILE A 68 4.11 -3.87 0.83
N HIS A 69 3.93 -4.12 -0.46
CA HIS A 69 4.81 -3.61 -1.50
C HIS A 69 4.00 -2.78 -2.48
N TRP A 70 4.52 -1.62 -2.89
CA TRP A 70 3.87 -0.80 -3.90
C TRP A 70 4.87 -0.10 -4.80
N SER A 71 4.42 0.20 -6.00
CA SER A 71 5.17 0.98 -7.00
C SER A 71 4.20 1.79 -7.84
N TYR A 72 4.67 2.91 -8.40
CA TYR A 72 3.91 3.68 -9.38
C TYR A 72 4.83 4.37 -10.37
N THR A 73 4.31 4.70 -11.55
CA THR A 73 4.98 5.54 -12.55
C THR A 73 4.48 6.97 -12.41
N PRO A 74 5.36 7.98 -12.22
CA PRO A 74 4.93 9.38 -12.15
C PRO A 74 4.41 9.87 -13.50
N ALA A 75 3.44 10.78 -13.49
CA ALA A 75 2.97 11.44 -14.70
C ALA A 75 4.11 12.29 -15.32
N ASP A 76 4.17 12.28 -16.67
CA ASP A 76 5.22 12.79 -17.59
C ASP A 76 5.88 14.15 -17.25
N ALA A 77 5.31 14.96 -16.35
CA ALA A 77 5.85 16.27 -15.98
C ALA A 77 7.02 16.24 -14.97
N VAL A 78 7.23 15.13 -14.25
CA VAL A 78 8.25 15.06 -13.20
C VAL A 78 9.42 14.18 -13.67
N HIS A 79 10.53 14.82 -14.07
CA HIS A 79 11.76 14.17 -14.57
C HIS A 79 12.45 13.20 -13.58
N GLY A 80 11.91 13.05 -12.38
CA GLY A 80 12.32 12.07 -11.38
C GLY A 80 11.80 12.45 -10.01
N MET A 81 11.07 11.53 -9.37
CA MET A 81 10.59 11.70 -8.00
C MET A 81 10.64 10.35 -7.28
N LYS A 82 11.24 10.33 -6.09
CA LYS A 82 11.25 9.17 -5.20
C LYS A 82 10.37 9.50 -4.00
N VAL A 83 9.12 9.07 -4.04
CA VAL A 83 8.22 9.17 -2.89
C VAL A 83 8.34 7.88 -2.10
N GLY A 84 8.69 7.97 -0.82
CA GLY A 84 8.57 6.91 0.15
C GLY A 84 7.64 7.37 1.26
N GLY A 85 6.81 6.47 1.79
CA GLY A 85 5.95 6.74 2.93
C GLY A 85 6.26 5.76 4.05
N THR A 86 6.28 6.25 5.29
CA THR A 86 6.29 5.45 6.51
C THR A 86 4.90 5.49 7.13
N LEU A 87 4.31 4.32 7.39
CA LEU A 87 3.12 4.22 8.24
C LEU A 87 3.57 4.23 9.70
N ASP A 88 3.08 5.20 10.47
CA ASP A 88 3.25 5.25 11.92
C ASP A 88 1.95 4.77 12.59
N PHE A 89 2.05 3.75 13.43
CA PHE A 89 0.92 3.23 14.21
C PHE A 89 1.02 3.75 15.64
N PRO A 90 0.06 4.56 16.13
CA PRO A 90 0.01 4.92 17.54
C PRO A 90 -0.40 3.67 18.34
N TYR A 91 0.50 3.23 19.23
CA TYR A 91 0.22 2.20 20.25
C TYR A 91 -0.90 2.63 21.21
#